data_AF-A0A537K8V6-F1
#
_entry.id   AF-A0A537K8V6-F1
#
_cell.length_a   1.000
_cell.length_b   1.000
_cell.length_c   1.000
_cell.angle_alpha   90.00
_cell.angle_beta   90.00
_cell.angle_gamma   90.00
#
_symmetry.space_group_name_H-M   'P 1'
#
loop_
_entity.id
_entity.type
_entity.pdbx_description
1 polymer ?
#
loop_
_entity_poly.entity_id
_entity_poly.type
_entity_poly.pdbx_seq_one_letter_code
_entity_poly.pdbx_strand_id
1 'polypeptide(L)'
;MEHQQTPISPEMTFPQQHHSDEEFKRRVRKTTILLSIITVIELGIGLTIYTIHKGPDPSHLLVLMFKGMVCILTLAKAYYIVSVFMHLGDEIRNMIMSIVVPLMLFIWFIAAFLWDGNSYKNLRNSYDKHFEEKKIENKSGGGH
;
A
#
# COMPACT_ATOMS: atom_id res chain seq x y z
N MET A 1 -45.78 53.30 -18.08
CA MET A 1 -45.33 52.35 -17.05
C MET A 1 -44.99 51.07 -17.80
N GLU A 2 -43.73 50.94 -18.19
CA GLU A 2 -43.25 49.81 -19.00
C GLU A 2 -43.14 48.57 -18.08
N HIS A 3 -43.96 47.56 -18.35
CA HIS A 3 -43.85 46.27 -17.70
C HIS A 3 -42.70 45.49 -18.35
N GLN A 4 -41.55 45.52 -17.67
CA GLN A 4 -40.36 44.77 -18.02
C GLN A 4 -40.61 43.28 -17.80
N GLN A 5 -40.97 42.57 -18.86
CA GLN A 5 -40.94 41.10 -18.90
C GLN A 5 -39.49 40.65 -18.94
N THR A 6 -39.00 40.11 -17.83
CA THR A 6 -37.75 39.34 -17.77
C THR A 6 -37.96 37.99 -18.46
N PRO A 7 -37.24 37.67 -19.56
CA PRO A 7 -37.25 36.31 -20.07
C PRO A 7 -36.49 35.43 -19.08
N ILE A 8 -37.21 34.49 -18.48
CA ILE A 8 -36.69 33.43 -17.64
C ILE A 8 -35.76 32.60 -18.53
N SER A 9 -34.46 32.64 -18.23
CA SER A 9 -33.44 31.89 -18.96
C SER A 9 -33.84 30.41 -19.05
N PRO A 10 -33.84 29.80 -20.24
CA PRO A 10 -33.97 28.35 -20.35
C PRO A 10 -32.75 27.72 -19.66
N GLU A 11 -33.01 26.96 -18.60
CA GLU A 11 -32.06 26.04 -18.00
C GLU A 11 -31.67 25.01 -19.06
N MET A 12 -30.62 25.30 -19.82
CA MET A 12 -30.05 24.40 -20.79
C MET A 12 -29.27 23.35 -19.98
N THR A 13 -29.98 22.31 -19.54
CA THR A 13 -29.40 21.09 -19.00
C THR A 13 -28.49 20.49 -20.07
N PHE A 14 -27.18 20.67 -19.92
CA PHE A 14 -26.19 19.98 -20.73
C PHE A 14 -26.34 18.47 -20.49
N PRO A 15 -26.54 17.65 -21.54
CA PRO A 15 -26.54 16.20 -21.35
C PRO A 15 -25.16 15.79 -20.83
N GLN A 16 -25.13 15.30 -19.59
CA GLN A 16 -23.95 14.74 -18.94
C GLN A 16 -23.33 13.69 -19.88
N GLN A 17 -22.07 13.92 -20.24
CA GLN A 17 -21.32 13.15 -21.23
C GLN A 17 -21.01 11.74 -20.70
N HIS A 18 -22.00 10.84 -20.76
CA HIS A 18 -21.94 9.46 -20.26
C HIS A 18 -20.94 8.52 -20.98
N HIS A 19 -20.19 9.02 -21.98
CA HIS A 19 -19.26 8.20 -22.76
C HIS A 19 -17.89 7.98 -22.10
N SER A 20 -17.49 8.80 -21.12
CA SER A 20 -16.20 8.63 -20.42
C SER A 20 -16.22 7.51 -19.37
N ASP A 21 -17.35 7.35 -18.67
CA ASP A 21 -17.40 6.57 -17.45
C ASP A 21 -17.44 5.06 -17.72
N GLU A 22 -18.15 4.66 -18.77
CA GLU A 22 -18.26 3.26 -19.16
C GLU A 22 -16.94 2.68 -19.69
N GLU A 23 -16.18 3.46 -20.46
CA GLU A 23 -14.85 3.05 -20.93
C GLU A 23 -13.83 2.97 -19.81
N PHE A 24 -13.85 3.97 -18.92
CA PHE A 24 -13.00 4.01 -17.72
C PHE A 24 -13.26 2.80 -16.82
N LYS A 25 -14.53 2.55 -16.46
CA LYS A 25 -14.92 1.41 -15.62
C LYS A 25 -14.52 0.08 -16.25
N ARG A 26 -14.64 -0.08 -17.57
CA ARG A 26 -14.22 -1.30 -18.28
C ARG A 26 -12.70 -1.49 -18.24
N ARG A 27 -11.91 -0.43 -18.43
CA ARG A 27 -10.44 -0.48 -18.37
C ARG A 27 -9.97 -0.84 -16.97
N VAL A 28 -10.46 -0.14 -15.96
CA VAL A 28 -10.18 -0.42 -14.54
C VAL A 28 -10.53 -1.85 -14.18
N ARG A 29 -11.72 -2.32 -14.58
CA ARG A 29 -12.17 -3.70 -14.29
C ARG A 29 -11.26 -4.75 -14.93
N LYS A 30 -10.88 -4.57 -16.20
CA LYS A 30 -9.95 -5.48 -16.90
C LYS A 30 -8.58 -5.53 -16.22
N THR A 31 -8.02 -4.36 -15.91
CA THR A 31 -6.75 -4.22 -15.19
C THR A 31 -6.80 -4.89 -13.82
N THR A 32 -7.84 -4.61 -13.03
CA THR A 32 -7.99 -5.17 -11.68
C THR A 32 -8.13 -6.69 -11.71
N ILE A 33 -8.89 -7.22 -12.67
CA ILE A 33 -9.06 -8.67 -12.85
C ILE A 33 -7.74 -9.33 -13.27
N LEU A 34 -7.03 -8.76 -14.25
CA LEU A 34 -5.73 -9.29 -14.70
C LEU A 34 -4.72 -9.37 -13.54
N LEU A 35 -4.59 -8.26 -12.80
CA LEU A 35 -3.68 -8.20 -11.67
C LEU A 35 -4.19 -9.01 -10.46
N SER A 36 -5.49 -9.27 -10.34
CA SER A 36 -6.04 -10.15 -9.31
C SER A 36 -5.71 -11.61 -9.59
N ILE A 37 -5.89 -12.06 -10.84
CA ILE A 37 -5.62 -13.45 -11.24
C ILE A 37 -4.15 -13.80 -11.03
N ILE A 38 -3.21 -12.94 -11.48
CA ILE A 38 -1.78 -13.19 -11.27
C ILE A 38 -1.44 -13.29 -9.77
N THR A 39 -2.01 -12.44 -8.92
CA THR A 39 -1.80 -12.49 -7.46
C THR A 39 -2.33 -13.77 -6.83
N VAL A 40 -3.51 -14.24 -7.26
CA VAL A 40 -4.10 -15.49 -6.72
C VAL A 40 -3.25 -16.70 -7.13
N ILE A 41 -2.77 -16.73 -8.37
CA ILE A 41 -1.89 -17.81 -8.86
C ILE A 41 -0.58 -17.82 -8.07
N GLU A 42 0.06 -16.67 -7.91
CA GLU A 42 1.31 -16.55 -7.15
C GLU A 42 1.15 -16.96 -5.69
N LEU A 43 0.11 -16.49 -5.01
CA LEU A 43 -0.21 -16.90 -3.63
C LEU A 43 -0.52 -18.40 -3.54
N GLY A 44 -1.25 -18.95 -4.50
CA GLY A 44 -1.58 -20.37 -4.56
C GLY A 44 -0.33 -21.25 -4.69
N ILE A 45 0.61 -20.88 -5.56
CA ILE A 45 1.89 -21.57 -5.71
C ILE A 45 2.74 -21.43 -4.45
N GLY A 46 2.83 -20.22 -3.88
CA GLY A 46 3.55 -19.97 -2.64
C GLY A 46 3.01 -20.78 -1.45
N LEU A 47 1.68 -20.89 -1.34
CA LEU A 47 1.00 -21.66 -0.29
C LEU A 47 1.15 -23.17 -0.51
N THR A 48 1.10 -23.64 -1.76
CA THR A 48 1.29 -25.05 -2.10
C THR A 48 2.73 -25.50 -1.81
N ILE A 49 3.72 -24.69 -2.17
CA ILE A 49 5.12 -24.94 -1.82
C ILE A 49 5.29 -24.94 -0.30
N TYR A 50 4.71 -23.98 0.41
CA TYR A 50 4.77 -23.91 1.87
C TYR A 50 4.13 -25.12 2.58
N THR A 51 3.03 -25.64 2.05
CA THR A 51 2.34 -26.81 2.62
C THR A 51 3.08 -28.13 2.34
N ILE A 52 3.71 -28.26 1.17
CA ILE A 52 4.53 -29.43 0.81
C ILE A 52 5.91 -29.40 1.49
N HIS A 53 6.49 -28.22 1.73
CA HIS A 53 7.78 -28.03 2.42
C HIS A 53 7.72 -28.15 3.97
N LYS A 54 6.62 -28.62 4.56
CA LYS A 54 6.64 -29.15 5.95
C LYS A 54 7.41 -30.48 6.06
N GLY A 55 7.89 -31.03 4.93
CA GLY A 55 8.84 -32.15 4.88
C GLY A 55 10.32 -31.73 5.10
N PRO A 56 11.24 -32.71 5.24
CA PRO A 56 12.50 -32.59 5.99
C PRO A 56 13.57 -31.60 5.47
N ASP A 57 13.44 -31.06 4.26
CA ASP A 57 14.47 -30.22 3.63
C ASP A 57 13.90 -28.87 3.16
N PRO A 58 13.72 -27.89 4.07
CA PRO A 58 13.19 -26.59 3.70
C PRO A 58 14.28 -25.75 3.02
N SER A 59 14.12 -25.46 1.73
CA SER A 59 14.89 -24.41 1.05
C SER A 59 14.44 -23.03 1.54
N HIS A 60 14.85 -22.68 2.77
CA HIS A 60 14.49 -21.46 3.49
C HIS A 60 14.73 -20.18 2.65
N LEU A 61 15.77 -20.21 1.82
CA LEU A 61 16.12 -19.16 0.87
C LEU A 61 15.02 -18.99 -0.20
N LEU A 62 14.55 -20.08 -0.81
CA LEU A 62 13.59 -20.06 -1.90
C LEU A 62 12.23 -19.51 -1.44
N VAL A 63 11.81 -19.90 -0.24
CA VAL A 63 10.62 -19.34 0.42
C VAL A 63 10.77 -17.85 0.70
N LEU A 64 11.94 -17.41 1.20
CA LEU A 64 12.22 -15.98 1.43
C LEU A 64 12.21 -15.16 0.13
N MET A 65 12.82 -15.68 -0.93
CA MET A 65 12.85 -15.04 -2.25
C MET A 65 11.45 -14.92 -2.84
N PHE A 66 10.65 -15.99 -2.77
CA PHE A 66 9.27 -15.98 -3.27
C PHE A 66 8.39 -15.00 -2.47
N LYS A 67 8.55 -14.96 -1.15
CA LYS A 67 7.85 -14.01 -0.28
C LYS A 67 8.27 -12.56 -0.56
N GLY A 68 9.54 -12.32 -0.85
CA GLY A 68 10.04 -11.02 -1.33
C GLY A 68 9.46 -10.63 -2.69
N MET A 69 9.44 -11.56 -3.65
CA MET A 69 8.85 -11.36 -4.98
C MET A 69 7.38 -10.98 -4.89
N VAL A 70 6.57 -11.75 -4.15
CA VAL A 70 5.14 -11.46 -3.94
C VAL A 70 4.94 -10.10 -3.28
N CYS A 71 5.80 -9.71 -2.33
CA CYS A 71 5.77 -8.38 -1.70
C CYS A 71 6.00 -7.26 -2.73
N ILE A 72 7.04 -7.39 -3.57
CA ILE A 72 7.37 -6.42 -4.62
C ILE A 72 6.23 -6.33 -5.64
N LEU A 73 5.70 -7.47 -6.10
CA LEU A 73 4.58 -7.52 -7.04
C LEU A 73 3.30 -6.91 -6.47
N THR A 74 3.08 -7.04 -5.15
CA THR A 74 1.97 -6.38 -4.46
C THR A 74 2.12 -4.87 -4.48
N LEU A 75 3.33 -4.34 -4.23
CA LEU A 75 3.62 -2.90 -4.33
C LEU A 75 3.48 -2.39 -5.76
N ALA A 76 4.03 -3.12 -6.73
CA ALA A 76 3.92 -2.80 -8.16
C ALA A 76 2.46 -2.79 -8.62
N LYS A 77 1.65 -3.74 -8.15
CA LYS A 77 0.20 -3.78 -8.39
C LYS A 77 -0.50 -2.56 -7.80
N ALA A 78 -0.21 -2.19 -6.55
CA ALA A 78 -0.81 -1.01 -5.94
C ALA A 78 -0.50 0.27 -6.75
N TYR A 79 0.75 0.43 -7.19
CA TYR A 79 1.14 1.52 -8.08
C TYR A 79 0.42 1.47 -9.43
N TYR A 80 0.35 0.29 -10.06
CA TYR A 80 -0.33 0.10 -11.34
C TYR A 80 -1.83 0.45 -11.25
N ILE A 81 -2.49 0.04 -10.18
CA ILE A 81 -3.87 0.37 -9.87
C ILE A 81 -4.05 1.89 -9.77
N VAL A 82 -3.25 2.57 -8.94
CA VAL A 82 -3.31 4.04 -8.80
C VAL A 82 -3.08 4.74 -10.14
N SER A 83 -2.14 4.27 -10.94
CA SER A 83 -1.83 4.83 -12.27
C SER A 83 -2.93 4.59 -13.32
N VAL A 84 -3.76 3.56 -13.16
CA VAL A 84 -4.86 3.25 -14.08
C VAL A 84 -6.16 3.94 -13.67
N PHE A 85 -6.38 4.13 -12.38
CA PHE A 85 -7.49 4.94 -11.87
C PHE A 85 -7.36 6.42 -12.22
N MET A 86 -6.15 6.85 -12.54
CA MET A 86 -5.86 8.23 -12.87
C MET A 86 -5.37 8.23 -14.31
N HIS A 87 -6.24 8.65 -15.21
CA HIS A 87 -6.04 8.74 -16.66
C HIS A 87 -4.81 9.59 -17.05
N LEU A 88 -3.60 9.01 -17.00
CA LEU A 88 -2.31 9.73 -17.02
C LEU A 88 -1.59 9.59 -18.37
N GLY A 89 -2.10 10.18 -19.45
CA GLY A 89 -1.39 10.27 -20.74
C GLY A 89 -1.06 11.70 -21.15
N ASP A 90 -2.10 12.49 -21.38
CA ASP A 90 -1.98 13.87 -21.86
C ASP A 90 -2.40 14.92 -20.80
N GLU A 91 -3.04 14.50 -19.70
CA GLU A 91 -3.55 15.38 -18.62
C GLU A 91 -2.67 15.31 -17.33
N ILE A 92 -1.49 14.71 -17.46
CA ILE A 92 -0.69 14.12 -16.38
C ILE A 92 -0.22 15.10 -15.31
N ARG A 93 0.13 16.33 -15.68
CA ARG A 93 0.80 17.25 -14.75
C ARG A 93 -0.08 17.69 -13.58
N ASN A 94 -1.36 17.96 -13.84
CA ASN A 94 -2.26 18.45 -12.81
C ASN A 94 -2.73 17.33 -11.89
N MET A 95 -2.90 16.13 -12.43
CA MET A 95 -3.40 14.99 -11.68
C MET A 95 -2.30 14.26 -10.89
N ILE A 96 -1.03 14.28 -11.33
CA ILE A 96 0.08 13.78 -10.50
C ILE A 96 0.14 14.51 -9.16
N MET A 97 -0.10 15.83 -9.13
CA MET A 97 -0.06 16.59 -7.88
C MET A 97 -1.12 16.14 -6.87
N SER A 98 -2.34 15.79 -7.32
CA SER A 98 -3.40 15.31 -6.42
C SER A 98 -3.18 13.88 -5.93
N ILE A 99 -2.29 13.11 -6.56
CA ILE A 99 -1.89 11.75 -6.16
C ILE A 99 -0.69 11.76 -5.23
N VAL A 100 0.31 12.55 -5.61
CA VAL A 100 1.59 12.61 -4.93
C VAL A 100 1.40 13.20 -3.54
N VAL A 101 0.51 14.18 -3.35
CA VAL A 101 0.24 14.76 -2.02
C VAL A 101 -0.29 13.70 -1.02
N PRO A 102 -1.37 12.94 -1.31
CA PRO A 102 -1.81 11.84 -0.45
C PRO A 102 -0.74 10.77 -0.22
N LEU A 103 0.01 10.36 -1.27
CA LEU A 103 1.05 9.34 -1.14
C LEU A 103 2.24 9.83 -0.30
N MET A 104 2.65 11.09 -0.46
CA MET A 104 3.72 11.71 0.31
C MET A 104 3.34 11.84 1.78
N LEU A 105 2.10 12.25 2.07
CA LEU A 105 1.59 12.29 3.45
C LEU A 105 1.51 10.89 4.06
N PHE A 106 1.15 9.87 3.30
CA PHE A 106 1.14 8.49 3.78
C PHE A 106 2.55 7.98 4.13
N ILE A 107 3.53 8.18 3.25
CA ILE A 107 4.93 7.78 3.50
C ILE A 107 5.52 8.56 4.68
N TRP A 108 5.26 9.87 4.75
CA TRP A 108 5.65 10.73 5.86
C TRP A 108 5.06 10.25 7.19
N PHE A 109 3.77 9.90 7.19
CA PHE A 109 3.08 9.36 8.36
C PHE A 109 3.73 8.06 8.84
N ILE A 110 3.97 7.09 7.95
CA ILE A 110 4.66 5.84 8.31
C ILE A 110 6.07 6.12 8.85
N ALA A 111 6.81 7.06 8.27
CA ALA A 111 8.13 7.45 8.76
C ALA A 111 8.09 8.09 10.15
N ALA A 112 7.14 8.99 10.41
CA ALA A 112 6.94 9.61 11.73
C ALA A 112 6.57 8.57 12.79
N PHE A 113 5.65 7.66 12.46
CA PHE A 113 5.29 6.54 13.34
C PHE A 113 6.44 5.56 13.55
N LEU A 114 7.29 5.32 12.55
CA LEU A 114 8.46 4.45 12.70
C LEU A 114 9.53 5.11 13.57
N TRP A 115 9.75 6.41 13.44
CA TRP A 115 10.68 7.16 14.28
C TRP A 115 10.21 7.17 15.75
N ASP A 116 8.94 7.50 15.98
CA ASP A 116 8.35 7.51 17.32
C ASP A 116 8.22 6.08 17.90
N GLY A 117 7.85 5.11 17.07
CA GLY A 117 7.82 3.68 17.42
C GLY A 117 9.21 3.10 17.72
N ASN A 118 10.27 3.55 17.04
CA ASN A 118 11.64 3.17 17.37
C ASN A 118 12.06 3.78 18.73
N SER A 119 11.61 4.99 19.03
CA SER A 119 11.72 5.60 20.37
C SER A 119 10.99 4.77 21.44
N TYR A 120 9.77 4.30 21.14
CA TYR A 120 8.99 3.41 22.01
C TYR A 120 9.68 2.05 22.26
N LYS A 121 10.31 1.49 21.23
CA LYS A 121 11.06 0.22 21.31
C LYS A 121 12.36 0.38 22.11
N ASN A 122 13.04 1.51 21.97
CA ASN A 122 14.26 1.84 22.71
C ASN A 122 13.99 2.04 24.21
N LEU A 123 12.85 2.63 24.57
CA LEU A 123 12.42 2.77 25.96
C LEU A 123 12.14 1.41 26.61
N ARG A 124 11.43 0.49 25.93
CA ARG A 124 11.18 -0.86 26.50
C ARG A 124 12.45 -1.68 26.71
N ASN A 125 13.50 -1.46 25.92
CA ASN A 125 14.81 -2.10 26.13
C ASN A 125 15.55 -1.53 27.36
N SER A 126 15.30 -0.27 27.71
CA SER A 126 15.93 0.38 28.87
C SER A 126 15.22 0.10 30.21
N TYR A 127 14.00 -0.46 30.21
CA TYR A 127 13.22 -0.75 31.43
C TYR A 127 13.17 -2.24 31.80
N ASP A 128 13.88 -3.11 31.08
CA ASP A 128 14.01 -4.50 31.50
C ASP A 128 15.11 -4.62 32.58
N LYS A 129 14.72 -4.31 33.83
CA LYS A 129 15.56 -4.42 35.04
C LYS A 129 16.16 -5.82 35.23
N HIS A 130 15.66 -6.85 34.55
CA HIS A 130 16.17 -8.21 34.66
C HIS A 130 17.51 -8.44 33.92
N PHE A 131 17.91 -7.57 32.99
CA PHE A 131 19.23 -7.66 32.35
C PHE A 131 20.35 -7.06 33.21
N GLU A 132 20.04 -6.03 34.01
CA GLU A 132 21.00 -5.42 34.94
C GLU A 132 21.27 -6.34 36.13
N GLU A 133 20.24 -7.01 36.66
CA GLU A 133 20.37 -7.95 37.78
C GLU A 133 21.26 -9.17 37.42
N LYS A 134 21.09 -9.75 36.22
CA LYS A 134 21.96 -10.84 35.75
C LYS A 134 23.41 -10.43 35.52
N LYS A 135 23.66 -9.16 35.13
CA LYS A 135 25.02 -8.64 34.96
C LYS A 135 25.72 -8.43 36.31
N ILE A 136 24.98 -8.05 37.34
CA ILE A 136 25.50 -7.81 38.70
C ILE A 136 25.71 -9.13 39.45
N GLU A 137 24.82 -10.12 39.28
CA GLU A 137 24.94 -11.46 39.88
C GLU A 137 26.16 -12.23 39.31
N ASN A 138 26.32 -12.26 37.99
CA ASN A 138 27.45 -12.97 37.34
C ASN A 138 28.81 -12.32 37.68
N LYS A 139 28.83 -11.01 37.95
CA LYS A 139 30.06 -10.31 38.36
C LYS A 139 30.41 -10.52 39.84
N SER A 140 29.44 -10.87 40.70
CA SER A 140 29.67 -11.19 42.11
C SER A 140 29.97 -12.68 42.37
N GLY A 141 29.53 -13.58 41.49
CA GLY A 141 29.75 -15.04 41.61
C GLY A 141 31.07 -15.57 41.04
N GLY A 142 31.84 -14.75 40.33
CA GLY A 142 33.11 -15.15 39.68
C GLY A 142 34.39 -14.76 40.44
N GLY A 143 34.25 -14.33 41.70
CA GLY A 143 35.35 -13.84 42.52
C GLY A 143 35.52 -14.64 43.80
N HIS A 144 35.68 -15.96 43.71
CA HIS A 144 36.20 -16.82 44.78
C HIS A 144 36.99 -17.97 44.16
#